data_AF-A0A7S1V1G3-F1
#
_entry.id   AF-A0A7S1V1G3-F1
#
_cell.length_a   1.000
_cell.length_b   1.000
_cell.length_c   1.000
_cell.angle_alpha   90.00
_cell.angle_beta   90.00
_cell.angle_gamma   90.00
#
_symmetry.space_group_name_H-M   'P 1'
#
loop_
_entity.id
_entity.type
_entity.pdbx_description
1 polymer ?
#
loop_
_entity_poly.entity_id
_entity_poly.type
_entity_poly.pdbx_seq_one_letter_code
_entity_poly.pdbx_strand_id
1 'polypeptide(L)'
;QLDQRKSWSKFDVVKTKQPLEHVKNYFQLGTLTLPERDKGGLTVAHDAAAYDRVDILQWLVEEKKVDLNCKDGQDRTVLDVALASQAQEATRWIKTRKARTVISSFLSAHFHRRLAVQRKQKLLRGVVALQCRYRGAVVRQDFRGQLLLR
;
A
#
# COMPACT_ATOMS: atom_id res chain seq x y z
N GLN A 1 -35.42 17.34 -10.53
CA GLN A 1 -35.34 15.86 -10.68
C GLN A 1 -34.48 15.43 -11.88
N LEU A 2 -34.53 16.13 -13.03
CA LEU A 2 -33.70 15.85 -14.21
C LEU A 2 -32.19 15.97 -13.95
N ASP A 3 -31.74 16.94 -13.16
CA ASP A 3 -30.31 17.13 -12.88
C ASP A 3 -29.72 16.03 -12.00
N GLN A 4 -30.52 15.48 -11.07
CA GLN A 4 -30.11 14.33 -10.27
C GLN A 4 -29.98 13.06 -11.11
N ARG A 5 -30.89 12.82 -12.06
CA ARG A 5 -30.79 11.69 -13.00
C ARG A 5 -29.54 11.78 -13.88
N LYS A 6 -29.18 12.98 -14.35
CA LYS A 6 -27.93 13.21 -15.10
C LYS A 6 -26.70 12.91 -14.25
N SER A 7 -26.71 13.31 -12.98
CA SER A 7 -25.62 13.02 -12.03
C SER A 7 -25.42 11.50 -11.82
N TRP A 8 -26.49 10.71 -11.81
CA TRP A 8 -26.41 9.25 -11.65
C TRP A 8 -26.04 8.53 -12.94
N SER A 9 -26.43 9.06 -14.10
CA SER A 9 -26.11 8.48 -15.40
C SER A 9 -24.62 8.51 -15.75
N LYS A 10 -23.86 9.38 -15.07
CA LYS A 10 -22.42 9.53 -15.23
C LYS A 10 -21.63 8.24 -14.96
N PHE A 11 -22.05 7.42 -13.99
CA PHE A 11 -21.40 6.15 -13.66
C PHE A 11 -21.82 5.01 -14.61
N ASP A 12 -22.89 5.17 -15.40
CA ASP A 12 -23.34 4.15 -16.35
C ASP A 12 -22.29 3.83 -17.40
N VAL A 13 -21.37 4.75 -17.67
CA VAL A 13 -20.22 4.56 -18.56
C VAL A 13 -19.40 3.32 -18.15
N VAL A 14 -19.23 3.06 -16.85
CA VAL A 14 -18.50 1.90 -16.32
C VAL A 14 -19.32 0.61 -16.44
N LYS A 15 -20.65 0.73 -16.38
CA LYS A 15 -21.60 -0.39 -16.50
C LYS A 15 -21.68 -0.89 -17.95
N THR A 16 -21.55 0.02 -18.91
CA THR A 16 -21.50 -0.36 -20.32
C THR A 16 -20.21 -1.12 -20.65
N LYS A 17 -20.29 -2.14 -21.52
CA LYS A 17 -19.12 -2.89 -22.03
C LYS A 17 -18.29 -2.08 -23.04
N GLN A 18 -18.15 -0.78 -22.82
CA GLN A 18 -17.36 0.12 -23.67
C GLN A 18 -15.85 0.02 -23.35
N PRO A 19 -14.98 0.34 -24.31
CA PRO A 19 -13.53 0.27 -24.12
C PRO A 19 -13.03 1.25 -23.06
N LEU A 20 -11.88 0.92 -22.45
CA LEU A 20 -11.25 1.73 -21.40
C LEU A 20 -11.02 3.20 -21.83
N GLU A 21 -10.72 3.43 -23.10
CA GLU A 21 -10.48 4.77 -23.65
C GLU A 21 -11.70 5.68 -23.52
N HIS A 22 -12.92 5.11 -23.62
CA HIS A 22 -14.14 5.87 -23.41
C HIS A 22 -14.21 6.37 -21.96
N VAL A 23 -13.90 5.50 -20.99
CA VAL A 23 -13.86 5.87 -19.57
C VAL A 23 -12.82 6.96 -19.31
N LYS A 24 -11.62 6.84 -19.89
CA LYS A 24 -10.55 7.85 -19.78
C LYS A 24 -10.98 9.21 -20.31
N ASN A 25 -11.66 9.24 -21.46
CA ASN A 25 -12.15 10.49 -22.05
C ASN A 25 -13.14 11.21 -21.12
N TYR A 26 -14.01 10.49 -20.41
CA TYR A 26 -14.91 11.08 -19.42
C TYR A 26 -14.15 11.69 -18.22
N PHE A 27 -13.07 11.05 -17.78
CA PHE A 27 -12.22 11.64 -16.75
C PHE A 27 -11.49 12.89 -17.25
N GLN A 28 -11.02 12.91 -18.49
CA GLN A 28 -10.35 14.07 -19.09
C GLN A 28 -11.30 15.26 -19.29
N LEU A 29 -12.54 14.99 -19.69
CA LEU A 29 -13.60 15.99 -19.83
C LEU A 29 -14.04 16.58 -18.47
N GLY A 30 -13.54 16.05 -17.34
CA GLY A 30 -13.97 16.45 -15.99
C GLY A 30 -15.39 16.01 -15.68
N THR A 31 -16.02 15.24 -16.58
CA THR A 31 -17.36 14.72 -16.35
C THR A 31 -17.34 13.63 -15.31
N LEU A 32 -16.20 13.02 -14.94
CA LEU A 32 -16.05 12.06 -13.85
C LEU A 32 -14.97 12.42 -12.84
N THR A 33 -15.35 12.55 -11.56
CA THR A 33 -14.38 12.77 -10.47
C THR A 33 -14.32 11.54 -9.55
N LEU A 34 -13.12 11.21 -9.08
CA LEU A 34 -12.84 10.00 -8.32
C LEU A 34 -13.50 9.89 -6.93
N PRO A 35 -13.67 10.97 -6.14
CA PRO A 35 -14.29 10.86 -4.82
C PRO A 35 -15.82 10.80 -4.89
N GLU A 36 -16.41 10.92 -6.07
CA GLU A 36 -17.86 10.86 -6.21
C GLU A 36 -18.40 9.46 -5.94
N ARG A 37 -19.60 9.43 -5.37
CA ARG A 37 -20.33 8.21 -5.04
C ARG A 37 -21.67 8.21 -5.74
N ASP A 38 -22.06 7.06 -6.27
CA ASP A 38 -23.41 6.83 -6.78
C ASP A 38 -24.43 6.74 -5.62
N LYS A 39 -25.73 6.64 -5.91
CA LYS A 39 -26.82 6.53 -4.93
C LYS A 39 -26.61 5.49 -3.83
N GLY A 40 -25.89 4.41 -4.14
CA GLY A 40 -25.56 3.34 -3.19
C GLY A 40 -24.32 3.62 -2.34
N GLY A 41 -23.72 4.81 -2.43
CA GLY A 41 -22.39 5.05 -1.89
C GLY A 41 -21.27 4.36 -2.69
N LEU A 42 -21.61 3.78 -3.84
CA LEU A 42 -20.69 3.03 -4.70
C LEU A 42 -19.73 3.99 -5.38
N THR A 43 -18.45 3.62 -5.40
CA THR A 43 -17.42 4.34 -6.17
C THR A 43 -17.22 3.65 -7.52
N VAL A 44 -16.53 4.32 -8.43
CA VAL A 44 -16.13 3.78 -9.75
C VAL A 44 -15.47 2.40 -9.63
N ALA A 45 -14.69 2.18 -8.56
CA ALA A 45 -14.03 0.90 -8.29
C ALA A 45 -15.03 -0.21 -7.94
N HIS A 46 -16.11 0.11 -7.21
CA HIS A 46 -17.16 -0.87 -6.91
C HIS A 46 -17.92 -1.27 -8.18
N ASP A 47 -18.27 -0.32 -9.05
CA ASP A 47 -18.92 -0.63 -10.33
C ASP A 47 -17.99 -1.45 -11.24
N ALA A 48 -16.72 -1.04 -11.38
CA ALA A 48 -15.76 -1.79 -12.19
C ALA A 48 -15.58 -3.23 -11.68
N ALA A 49 -15.62 -3.44 -10.37
CA ALA A 49 -15.56 -4.77 -9.75
C ALA A 49 -16.86 -5.56 -9.94
N ALA A 50 -18.02 -4.91 -9.87
CA ALA A 50 -19.32 -5.54 -10.11
C ALA A 50 -19.43 -6.09 -11.53
N TYR A 51 -18.97 -5.32 -12.53
CA TYR A 51 -19.05 -5.66 -13.95
C TYR A 51 -17.83 -6.41 -14.51
N ASP A 52 -16.95 -6.92 -13.63
CA ASP A 52 -15.74 -7.67 -13.99
C ASP A 52 -14.80 -6.92 -14.96
N ARG A 53 -14.73 -5.59 -14.84
CA ARG A 53 -13.92 -4.71 -15.69
C ARG A 53 -12.52 -4.53 -15.10
N VAL A 54 -11.70 -5.57 -15.24
CA VAL A 54 -10.31 -5.59 -14.72
C VAL A 54 -9.46 -4.46 -15.31
N ASP A 55 -9.65 -4.09 -16.58
CA ASP A 55 -8.90 -3.00 -17.22
C ASP A 55 -9.09 -1.65 -16.49
N ILE A 56 -10.34 -1.36 -16.09
CA ILE A 56 -10.68 -0.14 -15.37
C ILE A 56 -10.11 -0.21 -13.94
N LEU A 57 -10.19 -1.37 -13.28
CA LEU A 57 -9.59 -1.57 -11.95
C LEU A 57 -8.08 -1.38 -11.96
N GLN A 58 -7.38 -1.93 -12.95
CA GLN A 58 -5.94 -1.76 -13.12
C GLN A 58 -5.59 -0.28 -13.29
N TRP A 59 -6.28 0.40 -14.20
CA TRP A 59 -6.08 1.82 -14.46
C TRP A 59 -6.33 2.69 -13.22
N LEU A 60 -7.42 2.44 -12.48
CA LEU A 60 -7.74 3.17 -11.25
C LEU A 60 -6.67 3.01 -10.15
N VAL A 61 -6.10 1.81 -10.01
CA VAL A 61 -5.10 1.53 -8.97
C VAL A 61 -3.72 2.04 -9.35
N GLU A 62 -3.33 1.92 -10.61
CA GLU A 62 -1.98 2.28 -11.06
C GLU A 62 -1.83 3.77 -11.32
N GLU A 63 -2.76 4.39 -12.06
CA GLU A 63 -2.64 5.80 -12.42
C GLU A 63 -3.26 6.71 -11.36
N LYS A 64 -4.42 6.33 -10.82
CA LYS A 64 -5.20 7.17 -9.90
C LYS A 64 -4.98 6.86 -8.43
N LYS A 65 -4.22 5.80 -8.11
CA LYS A 65 -3.91 5.35 -6.74
C LYS A 65 -5.16 5.23 -5.86
N VAL A 66 -6.26 4.75 -6.43
CA VAL A 66 -7.52 4.57 -5.70
C VAL A 66 -7.38 3.43 -4.69
N ASP A 67 -7.85 3.68 -3.46
CA ASP A 67 -7.87 2.69 -2.41
C ASP A 67 -8.92 1.60 -2.68
N LEU A 68 -8.49 0.34 -2.79
CA LEU A 68 -9.40 -0.81 -2.96
C LEU A 68 -10.12 -1.23 -1.67
N ASN A 69 -9.77 -0.62 -0.54
CA ASN A 69 -10.43 -0.82 0.74
C ASN A 69 -11.54 0.21 0.99
N CYS A 70 -11.93 0.97 -0.04
CA CYS A 70 -13.13 1.81 0.03
C CYS A 70 -14.35 0.96 0.39
N LYS A 71 -15.24 1.56 1.17
CA LYS A 71 -16.51 0.98 1.55
C LYS A 71 -17.66 1.72 0.88
N ASP A 72 -18.66 0.98 0.43
CA ASP A 72 -19.91 1.53 -0.10
C ASP A 72 -20.88 1.94 1.02
N GLY A 73 -22.10 2.35 0.65
CA GLY A 73 -23.15 2.73 1.61
C GLY A 73 -23.71 1.58 2.44
N GLN A 74 -23.36 0.32 2.11
CA GLN A 74 -23.72 -0.89 2.84
C GLN A 74 -22.52 -1.48 3.60
N ASP A 75 -21.44 -0.71 3.78
CA ASP A 75 -20.18 -1.13 4.42
C ASP A 75 -19.46 -2.27 3.69
N ARG A 76 -19.82 -2.56 2.43
CA ARG A 76 -19.19 -3.59 1.60
C ARG A 76 -17.93 -3.02 0.95
N THR A 77 -16.88 -3.83 0.89
CA THR A 77 -15.66 -3.49 0.17
C THR A 77 -15.80 -3.79 -1.32
N VAL A 78 -14.87 -3.26 -2.12
CA VAL A 78 -14.76 -3.56 -3.56
C VAL A 78 -14.68 -5.07 -3.82
N LEU A 79 -14.03 -5.83 -2.94
CA LEU A 79 -13.94 -7.28 -3.05
C LEU A 79 -15.30 -7.97 -2.79
N ASP A 80 -16.06 -7.48 -1.81
CA ASP A 80 -17.36 -8.06 -1.46
C ASP A 80 -18.37 -7.84 -2.57
N VAL A 81 -18.33 -6.67 -3.22
CA VAL A 81 -19.15 -6.38 -4.41
C VAL A 81 -18.78 -7.30 -5.57
N ALA A 82 -17.48 -7.53 -5.83
CA ALA A 82 -17.02 -8.45 -6.86
C ALA A 82 -17.47 -9.90 -6.62
N LEU A 83 -17.48 -10.32 -5.34
CA LEU A 83 -17.97 -11.65 -4.95
C LEU A 83 -19.49 -11.76 -5.12
N ALA A 84 -20.24 -10.72 -4.74
CA ALA A 84 -21.69 -10.68 -4.89
C ALA A 84 -22.12 -10.72 -6.37
N SER A 85 -21.34 -10.11 -7.27
CA SER A 85 -21.61 -10.11 -8.72
C SER A 85 -21.02 -11.32 -9.48
N GLN A 86 -20.35 -12.24 -8.77
CA GLN A 86 -19.66 -13.39 -9.35
C GLN A 86 -18.57 -13.03 -10.39
N ALA A 87 -17.95 -11.86 -10.25
CA ALA A 87 -16.86 -11.39 -11.11
C ALA A 87 -15.54 -12.13 -10.80
N GLN A 88 -15.24 -13.18 -11.57
CA GLN A 88 -14.11 -14.08 -11.28
C GLN A 88 -12.75 -13.43 -11.53
N GLU A 89 -12.59 -12.69 -12.62
CA GLU A 89 -11.30 -12.09 -12.97
C GLU A 89 -10.96 -10.92 -12.04
N ALA A 90 -11.93 -10.06 -11.74
CA ALA A 90 -11.79 -8.98 -10.77
C ALA A 90 -11.47 -9.50 -9.37
N THR A 91 -12.17 -10.53 -8.89
CA THR A 91 -11.87 -11.11 -7.55
C THR A 91 -10.45 -11.70 -7.49
N ARG A 92 -10.04 -12.44 -8.53
CA ARG A 92 -8.69 -13.00 -8.62
C ARG A 92 -7.62 -11.91 -8.63
N TRP A 93 -7.84 -10.87 -9.42
CA TRP A 93 -6.91 -9.75 -9.53
C TRP A 93 -6.79 -8.98 -8.19
N ILE A 94 -7.92 -8.64 -7.56
CA ILE A 94 -7.95 -7.92 -6.27
C ILE A 94 -7.23 -8.73 -5.18
N LYS A 95 -7.50 -10.04 -5.08
CA LYS A 95 -6.82 -10.92 -4.11
C LYS A 95 -5.30 -10.96 -4.33
N THR A 96 -4.88 -11.12 -5.58
CA THR A 96 -3.46 -11.14 -5.96
C THR A 96 -2.77 -9.82 -5.61
N ARG A 97 -3.44 -8.69 -5.86
CA ARG A 97 -2.91 -7.36 -5.54
C ARG A 97 -2.77 -7.15 -4.04
N LYS A 98 -3.80 -7.51 -3.25
CA LYS A 98 -3.76 -7.44 -1.78
C LYS A 98 -2.64 -8.29 -1.19
N ALA A 99 -2.42 -9.51 -1.72
CA ALA A 99 -1.31 -10.35 -1.28
C ALA A 99 0.05 -9.69 -1.60
N ARG A 100 0.21 -9.14 -2.80
CA ARG A 100 1.45 -8.45 -3.22
C ARG A 100 1.80 -7.28 -2.31
N THR A 101 0.84 -6.44 -1.94
CA THR A 101 1.10 -5.28 -1.07
C THR A 101 1.57 -5.74 0.31
N VAL A 102 0.88 -6.72 0.93
CA VAL A 102 1.25 -7.29 2.23
C VAL A 102 2.65 -7.88 2.20
N ILE A 103 2.98 -8.68 1.18
CA ILE A 103 4.31 -9.28 1.03
C ILE A 103 5.36 -8.17 0.87
N SER A 104 5.12 -7.18 0.02
CA SER A 104 6.08 -6.10 -0.22
C SER A 104 6.33 -5.24 1.03
N SER A 105 5.28 -4.89 1.78
CA SER A 105 5.40 -4.13 3.03
C SER A 105 6.13 -4.95 4.11
N PHE A 106 5.85 -6.25 4.19
CA PHE A 106 6.52 -7.14 5.14
C PHE A 106 8.02 -7.25 4.84
N LEU A 107 8.38 -7.49 3.59
CA LEU A 107 9.77 -7.60 3.16
C LEU A 107 10.55 -6.30 3.39
N SER A 108 9.95 -5.15 3.03
CA SER A 108 10.55 -3.83 3.28
C SER A 108 10.78 -3.58 4.77
N ALA A 109 9.76 -3.81 5.61
CA ALA A 109 9.86 -3.64 7.06
C ALA A 109 10.93 -4.56 7.67
N HIS A 110 10.97 -5.83 7.28
CA HIS A 110 11.95 -6.79 7.76
C HIS A 110 13.38 -6.40 7.34
N PHE A 111 13.57 -5.98 6.09
CA PHE A 111 14.86 -5.51 5.58
C PHE A 111 15.39 -4.33 6.39
N HIS A 112 14.57 -3.29 6.61
CA HIS A 112 14.97 -2.12 7.39
C HIS A 112 15.22 -2.46 8.86
N ARG A 113 14.41 -3.34 9.47
CA ARG A 113 14.64 -3.83 10.83
C ARG A 113 15.98 -4.54 10.96
N ARG A 114 16.30 -5.43 10.02
CA ARG A 114 17.57 -6.17 9.99
C ARG A 114 18.76 -5.22 9.82
N LEU A 115 18.68 -4.23 8.92
CA LEU A 115 19.72 -3.22 8.76
C LEU A 115 19.93 -2.38 10.04
N ALA A 116 18.84 -1.97 10.71
CA ALA A 116 18.91 -1.23 11.96
C ALA A 116 19.64 -2.02 13.07
N VAL A 117 19.34 -3.31 13.19
CA VAL A 117 20.03 -4.21 14.14
C VAL A 117 21.51 -4.31 13.82
N GLN A 118 21.89 -4.48 12.55
CA GLN A 118 23.30 -4.56 12.15
C GLN A 118 24.07 -3.27 12.45
N ARG A 119 23.48 -2.10 12.18
CA ARG A 119 24.08 -0.80 12.51
C ARG A 119 24.33 -0.67 14.02
N LYS A 120 23.32 -1.02 14.85
CA LYS A 120 23.45 -1.02 16.31
C LYS A 120 24.54 -1.99 16.79
N GLN A 121 24.61 -3.20 16.23
CA GLN A 121 25.65 -4.18 16.57
C GLN A 121 27.06 -3.68 16.23
N LYS A 122 27.26 -3.02 15.08
CA LYS A 122 28.58 -2.45 14.72
C LYS A 122 29.04 -1.39 15.71
N LEU A 123 28.13 -0.48 16.10
CA LEU A 123 28.42 0.55 17.10
C LEU A 123 28.78 -0.08 18.46
N LEU A 124 27.98 -1.04 18.93
CA LEU A 124 28.23 -1.74 20.19
C LEU A 124 29.59 -2.46 20.18
N ARG A 125 29.94 -3.16 19.10
CA ARG A 125 31.25 -3.80 18.96
C ARG A 125 32.39 -2.79 19.03
N GLY A 126 32.24 -1.62 18.41
CA GLY A 126 33.22 -0.53 18.48
C GLY A 126 33.40 0.00 19.90
N VAL A 127 32.30 0.28 20.61
CA VAL A 127 32.32 0.76 22.01
C VAL A 127 32.97 -0.26 22.93
N VAL A 128 32.58 -1.54 22.83
CA VAL A 128 33.17 -2.62 23.63
C VAL A 128 34.67 -2.76 23.34
N ALA A 129 35.09 -2.68 22.08
CA ALA A 129 36.51 -2.73 21.73
C ALA A 129 37.30 -1.55 22.34
N LEU A 130 36.74 -0.33 22.31
CA LEU A 130 37.36 0.83 22.94
C LEU A 130 37.46 0.66 24.47
N GLN A 131 36.39 0.19 25.11
CA GLN A 131 36.36 -0.07 26.55
C GLN A 131 37.39 -1.12 26.96
N CYS A 132 37.52 -2.21 26.20
CA CYS A 132 38.54 -3.23 26.44
C CYS A 132 39.97 -2.68 26.28
N ARG A 133 40.21 -1.83 25.26
CA ARG A 133 41.51 -1.18 25.06
C ARG A 133 41.87 -0.24 26.23
N TYR A 134 40.92 0.58 26.67
CA TYR A 134 41.11 1.49 27.80
C TYR A 134 41.40 0.72 29.09
N ARG A 135 40.56 -0.27 29.44
CA ARG A 135 40.78 -1.14 30.62
C ARG A 135 42.16 -1.80 30.60
N GLY A 136 42.56 -2.35 29.45
CA GLY A 136 43.89 -2.96 29.31
C GLY A 136 45.04 -1.96 29.44
N ALA A 137 44.86 -0.71 29.01
CA ALA A 137 45.86 0.34 29.16
C ALA A 137 46.03 0.77 30.62
N VAL A 138 44.94 0.98 31.35
CA VAL A 138 44.94 1.33 32.78
C VAL A 138 45.65 0.25 33.60
N VAL A 139 45.26 -1.02 33.41
CA VAL A 139 45.89 -2.15 34.12
C VAL A 139 47.40 -2.21 33.86
N ARG A 140 47.84 -2.02 32.60
CA ARG A 140 49.28 -1.98 32.26
C ARG A 140 50.01 -0.80 32.92
N GLN A 141 49.35 0.35 33.05
CA GLN A 141 49.91 1.53 33.72
C GLN A 141 50.12 1.28 35.22
N ASP A 142 49.12 0.69 35.89
CA ASP A 142 49.18 0.36 37.32
C ASP A 142 50.32 -0.62 37.64
N PHE A 143 50.46 -1.70 36.86
CA PHE A 143 51.54 -2.68 37.04
C PHE A 143 52.92 -2.14 36.67
N ARG A 144 53.02 -1.19 35.73
CA ARG A 144 54.29 -0.50 35.42
C ARG A 144 54.83 0.27 36.62
N GLY A 145 53.96 0.97 37.34
CA GLY A 145 54.34 1.71 38.56
C GLY A 145 54.83 0.78 39.66
N GLN A 146 54.20 -0.38 39.85
CA GLN A 146 54.59 -1.36 40.86
C GLN A 146 55.94 -2.03 40.57
N LEU A 147 56.27 -2.28 39.30
CA LEU A 147 57.55 -2.87 38.89
C LEU A 147 58.75 -1.91 39.03
N LEU A 148 58.51 -0.59 39.01
CA LEU A 148 59.54 0.44 39.16
C LEU A 148 59.79 0.86 40.61
N LEU A 149 58.94 0.42 41.54
CA LEU A 149 59.00 0.74 42.98
C LEU A 149 59.61 -0.39 43.84
N ARG A 150 60.21 -1.40 43.20
CA ARG A 150 60.82 -2.57 43.84
C ARG A 150 62.28 -2.70 43.43
#